data_AF-A0A7Y4YIB3-F1
#
_entry.id   AF-A0A7Y4YIB3-F1
#
_cell.length_a   1.000
_cell.length_b   1.000
_cell.length_c   1.000
_cell.angle_alpha   90.00
_cell.angle_beta   90.00
_cell.angle_gamma   90.00
#
_symmetry.space_group_name_H-M   'P 1'
#
loop_
_entity.id
_entity.type
_entity.pdbx_description
1 polymer ?
#
loop_
_entity_poly.entity_id
_entity_poly.type
_entity_poly.pdbx_seq_one_letter_code
_entity_poly.pdbx_strand_id
1 'polypeptide(L)'
;FVNREEGAGARLLLDQRLRAAGIESTLVRGYDKTVSSHFEVARAIASHQADIGVGIRSAAQLFGLDFVPLQAARYDLVVPKGYLKSHPTLAHLFETIASRSFRAEIDALGGYDTTSTGTVQSLA
;
A
#
# COMPACT_ATOMS: atom_id res chain seq x y z
N PHE A 1 11.33 -5.68 15.01
CA PHE A 1 10.18 -5.49 14.11
C PHE A 1 9.39 -4.23 14.54
N VAL A 2 8.81 -3.52 13.57
CA VAL A 2 7.83 -2.43 13.77
C VAL A 2 6.62 -2.69 12.88
N ASN A 3 5.42 -2.40 13.40
CA ASN A 3 4.15 -2.74 12.78
C ASN A 3 3.37 -1.50 12.32
N ARG A 4 2.36 -1.69 11.48
CA ARG A 4 1.36 -0.67 11.17
C ARG A 4 0.26 -0.66 12.24
N GLU A 5 -0.47 0.45 12.35
CA GLU A 5 -1.62 0.58 13.24
C GLU A 5 -2.70 -0.49 12.99
N GLU A 6 -3.53 -0.71 14.00
CA GLU A 6 -4.72 -1.54 13.86
C GLU A 6 -5.64 -0.99 12.75
N GLY A 7 -6.20 -1.87 11.93
CA GLY A 7 -7.00 -1.50 10.77
C GLY A 7 -6.19 -1.24 9.49
N ALA A 8 -4.87 -1.07 9.57
CA ALA A 8 -4.04 -0.98 8.37
C ALA A 8 -4.04 -2.30 7.59
N GLY A 9 -4.16 -2.24 6.26
CA GLY A 9 -4.17 -3.44 5.41
C GLY A 9 -2.92 -4.32 5.57
N ALA A 10 -1.76 -3.72 5.81
CA ALA A 10 -0.51 -4.44 6.09
C ALA A 10 -0.54 -5.19 7.45
N ARG A 11 -1.20 -4.62 8.48
CA ARG A 11 -1.41 -5.30 9.75
C ARG A 11 -2.37 -6.48 9.59
N LEU A 12 -3.48 -6.25 8.88
CA LEU A 12 -4.44 -7.32 8.55
C LEU A 12 -3.79 -8.48 7.80
N LEU A 13 -2.93 -8.19 6.81
CA LEU A 13 -2.18 -9.21 6.09
C LEU A 13 -1.28 -10.01 7.02
N LEU A 14 -0.49 -9.34 7.88
CA LEU A 14 0.37 -10.02 8.84
C LEU A 14 -0.44 -10.94 9.76
N ASP A 15 -1.53 -10.45 10.33
CA ASP A 15 -2.35 -11.19 11.28
C ASP A 15 -3.05 -12.39 10.63
N GLN A 16 -3.44 -12.26 9.36
CA GLN A 16 -3.94 -13.40 8.57
C GLN A 16 -2.86 -14.47 8.37
N ARG A 17 -1.62 -14.07 8.07
CA ARG A 17 -0.50 -15.00 7.84
C ARG A 17 -0.05 -15.68 9.13
N LEU A 18 0.02 -14.95 10.24
CA LEU A 18 0.34 -15.51 11.56
C LEU A 18 -0.71 -16.55 11.98
N ARG A 19 -2.00 -16.22 11.85
CA ARG A 19 -3.09 -17.16 12.13
C ARG A 19 -3.05 -18.40 11.25
N ALA A 20 -2.83 -18.23 9.94
CA ALA A 20 -2.71 -19.37 9.02
C ALA A 20 -1.51 -20.29 9.35
N ALA A 21 -0.45 -19.73 9.94
CA ALA A 21 0.72 -20.48 10.40
C ALA A 21 0.58 -21.03 11.84
N GLY A 22 -0.52 -20.76 12.54
CA GLY A 22 -0.70 -21.14 13.95
C GLY A 22 0.28 -20.42 14.90
N ILE A 23 0.76 -19.23 14.51
CA ILE A 23 1.70 -18.44 15.30
C ILE A 23 0.93 -17.37 16.08
N GLU A 24 1.03 -17.41 17.40
CA GLU A 24 0.50 -16.35 18.27
C GLU A 24 1.26 -15.04 18.04
N SER A 25 0.53 -13.94 17.88
CA SER A 25 1.15 -12.63 17.61
C SER A 25 2.06 -12.14 18.75
N THR A 26 1.81 -12.61 19.97
CA THR A 26 2.63 -12.34 21.17
C THR A 26 4.06 -12.89 21.04
N LEU A 27 4.28 -13.87 20.16
CA LEU A 27 5.61 -14.40 19.86
C LEU A 27 6.41 -13.48 18.91
N VAL A 28 5.76 -12.51 18.27
CA VAL A 28 6.41 -11.55 17.37
C VAL A 28 6.96 -10.38 18.18
N ARG A 29 8.29 -10.36 18.38
CA ARG A 29 8.96 -9.29 19.13
C ARG A 29 8.77 -7.93 18.46
N GLY A 30 8.03 -7.04 19.12
CA GLY A 30 7.71 -5.70 18.62
C GLY A 30 6.41 -5.62 17.84
N TYR A 31 5.54 -6.64 17.94
CA TYR A 31 4.20 -6.64 17.34
C TYR A 31 3.36 -5.41 17.71
N ASP A 32 3.45 -4.99 18.98
CA ASP A 32 2.72 -3.83 19.51
C ASP A 32 3.44 -2.49 19.30
N LYS A 33 4.65 -2.51 18.73
CA LYS A 33 5.34 -1.28 18.32
C LYS A 33 4.76 -0.82 16.99
N THR A 34 3.80 0.09 17.04
CA THR A 34 3.08 0.55 15.85
C THR A 34 3.56 1.93 15.38
N VAL A 35 3.41 2.17 14.08
CA VAL A 35 3.57 3.48 13.43
C VAL A 35 2.41 3.71 12.47
N SER A 36 2.21 4.96 12.03
CA SER A 36 1.00 5.46 11.34
C SER A 36 1.12 5.57 9.81
N SER A 37 2.31 5.40 9.22
CA SER A 37 2.45 5.23 7.78
C SER A 37 3.46 4.16 7.34
N HIS A 38 3.41 3.78 6.06
CA HIS A 38 4.44 2.92 5.45
C HIS A 38 5.82 3.60 5.44
N PHE A 39 5.87 4.93 5.28
CA PHE A 39 7.12 5.68 5.35
C PHE A 39 7.70 5.69 6.76
N GLU A 40 6.86 5.69 7.80
CA GLU A 40 7.34 5.57 9.17
C GLU A 40 7.92 4.19 9.47
N VAL A 41 7.38 3.12 8.88
CA VAL A 41 7.98 1.78 8.96
C VAL A 41 9.38 1.80 8.34
N ALA A 42 9.49 2.30 7.10
CA ALA A 42 10.76 2.39 6.40
C ALA A 42 11.77 3.27 7.17
N ARG A 43 11.35 4.44 7.66
CA ARG A 43 12.19 5.34 8.47
C ARG A 43 12.71 4.65 9.74
N ALA A 44 11.84 3.94 10.46
CA ALA A 44 12.23 3.24 11.69
C ALA A 44 13.31 2.18 11.42
N ILE A 45 13.22 1.47 10.29
CA ILE A 45 14.23 0.48 9.88
C ILE A 45 15.53 1.17 9.46
N ALA A 46 15.45 2.18 8.59
CA ALA A 46 16.61 2.94 8.12
C ALA A 46 17.34 3.66 9.26
N SER A 47 16.64 3.99 10.35
CA SER A 47 17.19 4.62 11.55
C SER A 47 17.61 3.59 12.62
N HIS A 48 17.65 2.30 12.29
CA HIS A 48 18.01 1.20 13.20
C HIS A 48 17.16 1.09 14.47
N GLN A 49 15.93 1.62 14.46
CA GLN A 49 14.97 1.48 15.56
C GLN A 49 14.20 0.15 15.49
N ALA A 50 14.21 -0.50 14.32
CA ALA A 50 13.68 -1.83 14.07
C ALA A 50 14.47 -2.54 12.98
N ASP A 51 14.51 -3.87 13.02
CA ASP A 51 15.23 -4.66 11.99
C ASP A 51 14.39 -4.90 10.73
N ILE A 52 13.07 -5.04 10.91
CA ILE A 52 12.11 -5.41 9.86
C ILE A 52 10.73 -4.79 10.13
N GLY A 53 9.88 -4.73 9.12
CA GLY A 53 8.50 -4.23 9.22
C GLY A 53 7.68 -4.60 7.99
N VAL A 54 6.36 -4.52 8.07
CA VAL A 54 5.48 -4.72 6.91
C VAL A 54 5.11 -3.37 6.29
N GLY A 55 5.45 -3.20 5.02
CA GLY A 55 5.21 -1.96 4.28
C GLY A 55 5.06 -2.19 2.78
N ILE A 56 4.98 -1.09 2.03
CA ILE A 56 4.92 -1.11 0.57
C ILE A 56 6.31 -0.95 -0.04
N ARG A 57 6.48 -1.45 -1.26
CA ARG A 57 7.76 -1.45 -1.97
C ARG A 57 8.30 -0.06 -2.26
N SER A 58 7.44 0.89 -2.62
CA SER A 58 7.81 2.29 -2.88
C SER A 58 8.47 2.94 -1.66
N ALA A 59 7.95 2.70 -0.45
CA ALA A 59 8.53 3.21 0.78
C ALA A 59 9.90 2.60 1.08
N ALA A 60 10.08 1.28 0.85
CA ALA A 60 11.39 0.65 1.02
C ALA A 60 12.44 1.23 0.05
N GLN A 61 12.06 1.39 -1.23
CA GLN A 61 12.93 1.97 -2.26
C GLN A 61 13.34 3.41 -1.95
N LEU A 62 12.40 4.25 -1.48
CA LEU A 62 12.69 5.64 -1.12
C LEU A 62 13.75 5.74 0.00
N PHE A 63 13.77 4.78 0.93
CA PHE A 63 14.72 4.73 2.03
C PHE A 63 15.95 3.85 1.74
N GLY A 64 16.10 3.34 0.51
CA GLY A 64 17.24 2.48 0.13
C GLY A 64 17.27 1.14 0.85
N LEU A 65 16.11 0.62 1.27
CA LEU A 65 15.99 -0.63 2.01
C LEU A 65 15.71 -1.81 1.08
N ASP A 66 16.21 -2.99 1.49
CA ASP A 66 15.81 -4.25 0.87
C ASP A 66 14.31 -4.51 1.04
N PHE A 67 13.71 -5.16 0.04
CA PHE A 67 12.28 -5.47 0.05
C PHE A 67 12.02 -6.93 -0.33
N VAL A 68 11.33 -7.65 0.58
CA VAL A 68 10.88 -9.02 0.36
C VAL A 68 9.38 -9.00 0.01
N PRO A 69 8.98 -9.37 -1.22
CA PRO A 69 7.57 -9.36 -1.62
C PRO A 69 6.74 -10.40 -0.85
N LEU A 70 5.64 -9.96 -0.22
CA LEU A 70 4.70 -10.85 0.47
C LEU A 70 3.40 -11.07 -0.32
N GLN A 71 2.85 -10.00 -0.88
CA GLN A 71 1.58 -10.03 -1.62
C GLN A 71 1.46 -8.79 -2.51
N ALA A 72 0.87 -8.95 -3.70
CA ALA A 72 0.44 -7.82 -4.52
C ALA A 72 -0.91 -7.30 -4.02
N ALA A 73 -1.01 -5.98 -3.82
CA ALA A 73 -2.25 -5.31 -3.45
C ALA A 73 -2.72 -4.46 -4.64
N ARG A 74 -3.96 -4.67 -5.08
CA ARG A 74 -4.60 -3.87 -6.12
C ARG A 74 -5.31 -2.68 -5.48
N TYR A 75 -5.17 -1.52 -6.11
CA TYR A 75 -5.88 -0.30 -5.75
C TYR A 75 -6.87 0.04 -6.86
N ASP A 76 -8.13 0.24 -6.50
CA ASP A 76 -9.18 0.70 -7.40
C ASP A 76 -9.77 2.01 -6.86
N LEU A 77 -10.00 2.99 -7.74
CA LEU A 77 -10.77 4.18 -7.41
C LEU A 77 -12.27 3.85 -7.56
N VAL A 78 -12.98 3.77 -6.43
CA VAL A 78 -14.41 3.43 -6.43
C VAL A 78 -15.26 4.70 -6.48
N VAL A 79 -16.15 4.79 -7.47
CA VAL A 79 -17.07 5.92 -7.65
C VAL A 79 -18.51 5.41 -7.75
N PRO A 80 -19.44 5.89 -6.89
CA PRO A 80 -20.85 5.55 -7.03
C PRO A 80 -21.43 6.01 -8.37
N LYS A 81 -22.23 5.15 -9.02
CA LYS A 81 -22.76 5.38 -10.39
C LYS A 81 -23.53 6.70 -10.54
N GLY A 82 -24.25 7.13 -9.50
CA GLY A 82 -24.99 8.40 -9.50
C GLY A 82 -24.09 9.65 -9.63
N TYR A 83 -22.83 9.55 -9.23
CA TYR A 83 -21.87 10.66 -9.33
C TYR A 83 -21.28 10.82 -10.72
N LEU A 84 -21.22 9.75 -11.52
CA LEU A 84 -20.61 9.77 -12.86
C LEU A 84 -21.24 10.81 -13.79
N LYS A 85 -22.54 11.09 -13.65
CA LYS A 85 -23.26 12.07 -14.47
C LYS A 85 -23.41 13.44 -13.80
N SER A 86 -23.36 13.50 -12.47
CA SER A 86 -23.67 14.73 -11.72
C SER A 86 -22.44 15.57 -11.38
N HIS A 87 -21.22 15.01 -11.47
CA HIS A 87 -19.99 15.69 -11.10
C HIS A 87 -19.05 15.82 -12.29
N PRO A 88 -19.05 16.96 -13.01
CA PRO A 88 -18.26 17.15 -14.22
C PRO A 88 -16.74 17.05 -13.98
N THR A 89 -16.28 17.30 -12.75
CA THR A 89 -14.86 17.18 -12.37
C THR A 89 -14.32 15.75 -12.40
N LEU A 90 -15.19 14.74 -12.33
CA LEU A 90 -14.77 13.34 -12.41
C LEU A 90 -14.19 12.99 -13.78
N ALA A 91 -14.66 13.63 -14.86
CA ALA A 91 -14.11 13.42 -16.19
C ALA A 91 -12.62 13.80 -16.23
N HIS A 92 -12.26 14.97 -15.71
CA HIS A 92 -10.86 15.42 -15.64
C HIS A 92 -9.99 14.54 -14.74
N LEU A 93 -10.55 14.02 -13.63
CA LEU A 93 -9.84 13.07 -12.78
C LEU A 93 -9.52 11.78 -13.56
N PHE A 94 -10.49 11.22 -14.28
CA PHE A 94 -10.28 10.00 -15.06
C PHE A 94 -9.32 10.21 -16.23
N GLU A 95 -9.42 11.33 -16.93
CA GLU A 95 -8.46 11.75 -17.97
C GLU A 95 -7.04 11.82 -17.40
N THR A 96 -6.89 12.40 -16.20
CA THR A 96 -5.60 12.52 -15.52
C THR A 96 -5.03 11.15 -15.17
N ILE A 97 -5.83 10.27 -14.54
CA ILE A 97 -5.40 8.92 -14.16
C ILE A 97 -5.02 8.08 -15.40
N ALA A 98 -5.72 8.26 -16.52
CA ALA A 98 -5.42 7.57 -17.77
C ALA A 98 -4.23 8.18 -18.55
N SER A 99 -3.76 9.37 -18.16
CA SER A 99 -2.70 10.08 -18.87
C SER A 99 -1.34 9.40 -18.74
N ARG A 100 -0.50 9.56 -19.77
CA ARG A 100 0.88 9.06 -19.75
C ARG A 100 1.75 9.76 -18.70
N SER A 101 1.54 11.06 -18.48
CA SER A 101 2.29 11.82 -17.47
C SER A 101 2.03 11.27 -16.07
N PHE A 102 0.76 11.01 -15.73
CA PHE A 102 0.42 10.43 -14.43
C PHE A 102 1.03 9.03 -14.25
N ARG A 103 0.94 8.16 -15.27
CA ARG A 103 1.57 6.83 -15.20
C ARG A 103 3.08 6.92 -15.00
N ALA A 104 3.75 7.83 -15.70
CA ALA A 104 5.19 8.06 -15.54
C ALA A 104 5.56 8.53 -14.14
N GLU A 105 4.74 9.38 -13.51
CA GLU A 105 4.92 9.78 -12.11
C GLU A 105 4.80 8.58 -11.14
N ILE A 106 3.80 7.72 -11.34
CA ILE A 106 3.64 6.50 -10.53
C ILE A 106 4.80 5.52 -10.73
N ASP A 107 5.24 5.32 -11.98
CA ASP A 107 6.39 4.47 -12.28
C ASP A 107 7.67 5.00 -11.62
N ALA A 108 7.85 6.33 -11.57
CA ALA A 108 8.99 6.99 -10.93
C ALA A 108 9.00 6.83 -9.40
N LEU A 109 7.85 6.67 -8.74
CA LEU A 109 7.79 6.31 -7.32
C LEU A 109 8.35 4.91 -7.05
N GLY A 110 8.33 4.05 -8.07
CA GLY A 110 8.79 2.67 -7.98
C GLY A 110 7.83 1.76 -7.20
N GLY A 111 7.85 0.48 -7.54
CA GLY A 111 7.13 -0.55 -6.79
C GLY A 111 5.62 -0.64 -7.05
N TYR A 112 5.10 0.10 -8.02
CA TYR A 112 3.74 -0.03 -8.55
C TYR A 112 3.75 -0.74 -9.91
N ASP A 113 2.67 -1.46 -10.20
CA ASP A 113 2.35 -2.00 -11.52
C ASP A 113 1.22 -1.14 -12.11
N THR A 114 1.52 -0.44 -13.22
CA THR A 114 0.60 0.49 -13.88
C THR A 114 -0.13 -0.09 -15.08
N THR A 115 -0.02 -1.40 -15.33
CA THR A 115 -0.61 -2.09 -16.51
C THR A 115 -2.12 -1.86 -16.66
N SER A 116 -2.84 -1.78 -15.54
CA SER A 116 -4.31 -1.60 -15.53
C SER A 116 -4.74 -0.17 -15.16
N THR A 117 -3.81 0.77 -15.01
CA THR A 117 -4.13 2.14 -14.56
C THR A 117 -5.02 2.87 -15.56
N GLY A 118 -6.12 3.47 -15.09
CA GLY A 118 -7.09 4.17 -15.93
C GLY A 118 -8.09 3.25 -16.64
N THR A 119 -8.08 1.94 -16.37
CA THR A 119 -9.14 1.05 -16.81
C THR A 119 -10.39 1.25 -15.94
N VAL A 120 -11.57 1.21 -16.56
CA VAL A 120 -12.85 1.37 -15.86
C VAL A 120 -13.56 0.03 -15.84
N GLN A 121 -14.01 -0.40 -14.66
CA GLN A 121 -14.77 -1.62 -14.47
C GLN A 121 -16.03 -1.32 -13.66
N SER A 122 -17.15 -1.92 -14.05
CA SER A 122 -18.35 -1.92 -13.21
C SER A 122 -18.23 -3.04 -12.19
N LEU A 123 -18.41 -2.70 -10.91
CA LEU A 123 -18.61 -3.70 -9.88
C LEU A 123 -20.00 -4.31 -10.08
N ALA A 124 -20.05 -5.64 -10.16
CA ALA A 124 -21.26 -6.44 -10.28
C ALA A 124 -22.06 -6.42 -8.98
#